data_AF-A0A521GPY4-F1
#
_entry.id   AF-A0A521GPY4-F1
#
_cell.length_a   1.000
_cell.length_b   1.000
_cell.length_c   1.000
_cell.angle_alpha   90.00
_cell.angle_beta   90.00
_cell.angle_gamma   90.00
#
_symmetry.space_group_name_H-M   'P 1'
#
loop_
_entity.id
_entity.type
_entity.pdbx_description
1 polymer ?
#
loop_
_entity_poly.entity_id
_entity_poly.type
_entity_poly.pdbx_seq_one_letter_code
_entity_poly.pdbx_strand_id
1 'polypeptide(L)'
;MSDLNPLGATFAAQLRHVQSLAVTYEQADAAAEKVHVVGAGGTLSAVYEQLRNAAEYTEEHLLLQRAIRRFYQRLYLSRSQNQIDNSGEELIVELTLAGYVKNDSIPVTTAKKISQLASQYYRAMTELGDSKQAGAWTLNVAAVEIESLISEHGPQMVFAQFAHDHFIRSIDPTKVFGETRPNFEVALFVAIHRALLHADSSTIRARLLKRYGISPRTNLKVYKSTNEQIDVLFSSEEVEKLYRLVNRQGAPFRMLWRMVEDQPNTAEFLHSKDKFLRAYETQINHEYEQIHKRINRGIIKSVIFLIITKFLVGVAIEVPYDYAVHGGIVWLPLIINLCFPPLYMLLLRTTLMIPGAANTTAMVDLMGRFLYGSTEAPMASRRSSRSFGTVYNLVYGMFFLLVFGGVAWFLATLEFSFVHLLIFFVFLSTASFLGFRLSTMIRELEVVDTDQGGVTVARDFLYMPFVVVGRWISEKYSRVNVVATFLDMVIELPLKTVLRLVRQWSAFISSKKDEL
;
A
#
# COMPACT_ATOMS: atom_id res chain seq x y z
N MET A 1 -14.79 -26.32 -27.55
CA MET A 1 -15.54 -25.08 -27.27
C MET A 1 -15.19 -24.69 -25.84
N SER A 2 -14.82 -23.45 -25.57
CA SER A 2 -14.40 -23.06 -24.21
C SER A 2 -15.60 -23.12 -23.27
N ASP A 3 -15.43 -23.69 -22.08
CA ASP A 3 -16.45 -23.69 -21.02
C ASP A 3 -16.61 -22.30 -20.34
N LEU A 4 -15.88 -21.29 -20.81
CA LEU A 4 -15.92 -19.94 -20.26
C LEU A 4 -17.28 -19.28 -20.51
N ASN A 5 -17.78 -18.59 -19.49
CA ASN A 5 -18.90 -17.66 -19.66
C ASN A 5 -18.44 -16.39 -20.42
N PRO A 6 -19.36 -15.51 -20.85
CA PRO A 6 -19.00 -14.33 -21.64
C PRO A 6 -17.98 -13.40 -20.96
N LEU A 7 -18.04 -13.25 -19.63
CA LEU A 7 -17.08 -12.44 -18.86
C LEU A 7 -15.69 -13.07 -18.89
N GLY A 8 -15.59 -14.37 -18.61
CA GLY A 8 -14.33 -15.12 -18.65
C GLY A 8 -13.70 -15.14 -20.04
N ALA A 9 -14.51 -15.29 -21.09
CA ALA A 9 -14.04 -15.23 -22.48
C ALA A 9 -13.45 -13.85 -22.83
N THR A 10 -14.11 -12.77 -22.40
CA THR A 10 -13.64 -11.39 -22.61
C THR A 10 -12.34 -11.13 -21.86
N PHE A 11 -12.27 -11.57 -20.61
CA PHE A 11 -11.06 -11.46 -19.77
C PHE A 11 -9.87 -12.20 -20.39
N ALA A 12 -10.06 -13.45 -20.83
CA ALA A 12 -9.00 -14.23 -21.46
C ALA A 12 -8.51 -13.58 -22.77
N ALA A 13 -9.41 -13.04 -23.59
CA ALA A 13 -9.06 -12.37 -24.84
C ALA A 13 -8.26 -11.08 -24.60
N GLN A 14 -8.72 -10.23 -23.66
CA GLN A 14 -8.02 -8.99 -23.32
C GLN A 14 -6.65 -9.26 -22.71
N LEU A 15 -6.52 -10.29 -21.88
CA LEU A 15 -5.24 -10.64 -21.25
C LEU A 15 -4.22 -11.07 -22.31
N ARG A 16 -4.62 -11.92 -23.27
CA ARG A 16 -3.75 -12.31 -24.41
C ARG A 16 -3.33 -11.10 -25.25
N HIS A 17 -4.27 -10.20 -25.53
CA HIS A 17 -3.99 -9.02 -26.32
C HIS A 17 -2.92 -8.15 -25.66
N VAL A 18 -3.06 -7.87 -24.36
CA VAL A 18 -2.06 -7.10 -23.61
C VAL A 18 -0.70 -7.81 -23.59
N GLN A 19 -0.67 -9.12 -23.35
CA GLN A 19 0.58 -9.89 -23.37
C GLN A 19 1.28 -9.84 -24.73
N SER A 20 0.52 -9.88 -25.83
CA SER A 20 1.10 -9.74 -27.18
C SER A 20 1.67 -8.35 -27.45
N LEU A 21 1.05 -7.30 -26.90
CA LEU A 21 1.56 -5.94 -26.99
C LEU A 21 2.85 -5.79 -26.18
N ALA A 22 2.92 -6.36 -24.97
CA ALA A 22 4.11 -6.34 -24.13
C ALA A 22 5.33 -6.92 -24.87
N VAL A 23 5.18 -8.11 -25.48
CA VAL A 23 6.24 -8.75 -26.28
C VAL A 23 6.66 -7.86 -27.46
N THR A 24 5.70 -7.19 -28.10
CA THR A 24 6.00 -6.28 -29.23
C THR A 24 6.79 -5.05 -28.76
N TYR A 25 6.44 -4.47 -27.62
CA TYR A 25 7.18 -3.36 -27.03
C TYR A 25 8.60 -3.77 -26.59
N GLU A 26 8.75 -4.93 -25.96
CA GLU A 26 10.07 -5.46 -25.59
C GLU A 26 10.98 -5.66 -26.81
N GLN A 27 10.44 -6.15 -27.91
CA GLN A 27 11.18 -6.30 -29.17
C GLN A 27 11.58 -4.95 -29.78
N ALA A 28 10.69 -3.96 -29.74
CA ALA A 28 10.99 -2.61 -30.21
C ALA A 28 12.08 -1.93 -29.35
N ASP A 29 12.03 -2.12 -28.03
CA ASP A 29 12.97 -1.54 -27.08
C ASP A 29 14.33 -2.26 -27.05
N ALA A 30 14.42 -3.49 -27.58
CA ALA A 30 15.67 -4.24 -27.65
C ALA A 30 16.75 -3.54 -28.51
N ALA A 31 16.33 -2.82 -29.55
CA ALA A 31 17.22 -2.06 -30.44
C ALA A 31 17.44 -0.60 -30.02
N ALA A 32 16.74 -0.12 -28.99
CA ALA A 32 16.83 1.26 -28.53
C ALA A 32 18.09 1.49 -27.70
N GLU A 33 18.68 2.69 -27.82
CA GLU A 33 19.73 3.14 -26.91
C GLU A 33 19.16 3.26 -25.49
N LYS A 34 19.85 2.66 -24.52
CA LYS A 34 19.39 2.56 -23.12
C LYS A 34 20.24 3.40 -22.19
N VAL A 35 19.63 3.86 -21.10
CA VAL A 35 20.33 4.60 -20.06
C VAL A 35 21.27 3.65 -19.31
N HIS A 36 22.56 3.89 -19.45
CA HIS A 36 23.60 3.13 -18.76
C HIS A 36 24.06 3.85 -17.49
N VAL A 37 24.03 3.14 -16.37
CA VAL A 37 24.48 3.67 -15.07
C VAL A 37 25.79 3.01 -14.67
N VAL A 38 26.83 3.84 -14.49
CA VAL A 38 28.11 3.38 -13.95
C VAL A 38 27.90 2.95 -12.49
N GLY A 39 28.24 1.70 -12.16
CA GLY A 39 27.91 1.05 -10.88
C GLY A 39 28.58 1.61 -9.61
N ALA A 40 29.30 2.73 -9.70
CA ALA A 40 29.95 3.34 -8.55
C ALA A 40 28.92 3.81 -7.51
N GLY A 41 28.87 3.13 -6.35
CA GLY A 41 28.03 3.50 -5.22
C GLY A 41 26.58 2.97 -5.22
N GLY A 42 26.20 2.14 -6.20
CA GLY A 42 24.87 1.53 -6.25
C GLY A 42 24.58 0.61 -5.06
N THR A 43 25.59 -0.09 -4.53
CA THR A 43 25.43 -0.96 -3.35
C THR A 43 25.03 -0.19 -2.10
N LEU A 44 25.65 0.97 -1.84
CA LEU A 44 25.34 1.82 -0.68
C LEU A 44 23.95 2.44 -0.80
N SER A 45 23.59 2.92 -2.00
CA SER A 45 22.25 3.47 -2.26
C SER A 45 21.15 2.43 -2.09
N ALA A 46 21.35 1.22 -2.60
CA ALA A 46 20.39 0.12 -2.45
C ALA A 46 20.23 -0.32 -0.97
N VAL A 47 21.32 -0.39 -0.20
CA VAL A 47 21.26 -0.71 1.24
C VAL A 47 20.49 0.36 2.01
N TYR A 48 20.74 1.64 1.73
CA TYR A 48 19.99 2.73 2.33
C TYR A 48 18.50 2.65 1.98
N GLU A 49 18.18 2.40 0.71
CA GLU A 49 16.78 2.31 0.27
C GLU A 49 16.06 1.12 0.92
N GLN A 50 16.74 0.00 1.13
CA GLN A 50 16.19 -1.15 1.87
C GLN A 50 15.90 -0.81 3.34
N LEU A 51 16.82 -0.10 4.02
CA LEU A 51 16.61 0.40 5.39
C LEU A 51 15.36 1.30 5.44
N ARG A 52 15.27 2.22 4.47
CA ARG A 52 14.15 3.14 4.37
C ARG A 52 12.82 2.41 4.13
N ASN A 53 12.78 1.50 3.17
CA ASN A 53 11.58 0.72 2.85
C ASN A 53 11.16 -0.17 4.02
N ALA A 54 12.09 -0.58 4.88
CA ALA A 54 11.76 -1.26 6.12
C ALA A 54 11.11 -0.34 7.16
N ALA A 55 11.46 0.95 7.18
CA ALA A 55 10.86 1.96 8.06
C ALA A 55 9.51 2.50 7.52
N GLU A 56 9.37 2.62 6.20
CA GLU A 56 8.11 3.00 5.56
C GLU A 56 7.18 1.79 5.42
N TYR A 57 6.15 1.69 6.26
CA TYR A 57 5.15 0.64 6.08
C TYR A 57 4.22 0.98 4.91
N THR A 58 4.60 0.51 3.72
CA THR A 58 3.88 0.67 2.44
C THR A 58 3.81 -0.64 1.69
N GLU A 59 2.79 -0.83 0.87
CA GLU A 59 2.77 -1.90 -0.13
C GLU A 59 4.00 -1.83 -1.06
N GLU A 60 4.59 -2.99 -1.35
CA GLU A 60 5.84 -3.08 -2.12
C GLU A 60 5.70 -2.47 -3.53
N HIS A 61 4.56 -2.65 -4.19
CA HIS A 61 4.28 -2.09 -5.52
C HIS A 61 4.21 -0.56 -5.54
N LEU A 62 4.02 0.10 -4.38
CA LEU A 62 3.97 1.56 -4.30
C LEU A 62 5.35 2.20 -4.03
N LEU A 63 6.39 1.40 -3.77
CA LEU A 63 7.71 1.91 -3.39
C LEU A 63 8.36 2.71 -4.53
N LEU A 64 8.26 2.22 -5.77
CA LEU A 64 8.76 2.92 -6.97
C LEU A 64 8.09 4.30 -7.13
N GLN A 65 6.75 4.33 -7.10
CA GLN A 65 5.97 5.57 -7.17
C GLN A 65 6.38 6.58 -6.08
N ARG A 66 6.63 6.09 -4.85
CA ARG A 66 7.10 6.95 -3.75
C ARG A 66 8.51 7.48 -3.97
N ALA A 67 9.43 6.66 -4.47
CA ALA A 67 10.78 7.11 -4.81
C ALA A 67 10.74 8.22 -5.87
N ILE A 68 9.94 8.03 -6.93
CA ILE A 68 9.71 9.04 -7.98
C ILE A 68 9.11 10.34 -7.37
N ARG A 69 8.11 10.21 -6.51
CA ARG A 69 7.51 11.37 -5.84
C ARG A 69 8.53 12.13 -5.01
N ARG A 70 9.35 11.45 -4.21
CA ARG A 70 10.40 12.10 -3.38
C ARG A 70 11.42 12.80 -4.25
N PHE A 71 11.87 12.16 -5.34
CA PHE A 71 12.76 12.77 -6.31
C PHE A 71 12.23 14.10 -6.83
N TYR A 72 11.01 14.12 -7.37
CA TYR A 72 10.42 15.34 -7.92
C TYR A 72 10.02 16.37 -6.86
N GLN A 73 9.64 15.93 -5.66
CA GLN A 73 9.40 16.84 -4.54
C GLN A 73 10.65 17.66 -4.24
N ARG A 74 11.81 17.00 -4.13
CA ARG A 74 13.09 17.69 -3.91
C ARG A 74 13.47 18.58 -5.09
N LEU A 75 13.30 18.09 -6.31
CA LEU A 75 13.67 18.83 -7.51
C LEU A 75 12.85 20.10 -7.69
N TYR A 76 11.52 20.02 -7.50
CA TYR A 76 10.63 21.18 -7.64
C TYR A 76 10.87 22.24 -6.56
N LEU A 77 11.36 21.86 -5.38
CA LEU A 77 11.78 22.82 -4.34
C LEU A 77 12.99 23.66 -4.79
N SER A 78 13.87 23.12 -5.64
CA SER A 78 15.01 23.87 -6.18
C SER A 78 14.60 24.98 -7.15
N ARG A 79 13.35 24.97 -7.66
CA ARG A 79 12.80 25.93 -8.64
C ARG A 79 13.65 26.15 -9.89
N SER A 80 14.51 25.20 -10.25
CA SER A 80 15.41 25.29 -11.41
C SER A 80 14.79 24.64 -12.64
N GLN A 81 14.25 25.45 -13.55
CA GLN A 81 13.57 24.96 -14.76
C GLN A 81 14.49 24.08 -15.63
N ASN A 82 15.76 24.47 -15.78
CA ASN A 82 16.73 23.71 -16.59
C ASN A 82 17.00 22.31 -16.03
N GLN A 83 17.03 22.17 -14.70
CA GLN A 83 17.20 20.86 -14.06
C GLN A 83 15.93 19.99 -14.23
N ILE A 84 14.75 20.61 -14.23
CA ILE A 84 13.47 19.89 -14.43
C ILE A 84 13.34 19.41 -15.88
N ASP A 85 13.69 20.26 -16.84
CA ASP A 85 13.61 19.95 -18.28
C ASP A 85 14.54 18.80 -18.70
N ASN A 86 15.56 18.48 -17.89
CA ASN A 86 16.51 17.41 -18.13
C ASN A 86 16.49 16.33 -17.03
N SER A 87 15.40 16.24 -16.27
CA SER A 87 15.33 15.44 -15.04
C SER A 87 15.17 13.93 -15.23
N GLY A 88 14.68 13.48 -16.38
CA GLY A 88 14.30 12.07 -16.60
C GLY A 88 15.48 11.11 -16.55
N GLU A 89 16.65 11.50 -17.06
CA GLU A 89 17.86 10.68 -16.96
C GLU A 89 18.36 10.61 -15.51
N GLU A 90 18.37 11.74 -14.78
CA GLU A 90 18.77 11.77 -13.38
C GLU A 90 17.84 10.91 -12.50
N LEU A 91 16.52 10.91 -12.80
CA LEU A 91 15.56 10.03 -12.15
C LEU A 91 15.90 8.55 -12.40
N ILE A 92 16.08 8.15 -13.67
CA ILE A 92 16.38 6.75 -14.02
C ILE A 92 17.67 6.29 -13.33
N VAL A 93 18.70 7.14 -13.32
CA VAL A 93 19.95 6.85 -12.62
C VAL A 93 19.71 6.61 -11.13
N GLU A 94 18.95 7.48 -10.46
CA GLU A 94 18.64 7.32 -9.04
C GLU A 94 17.85 6.03 -8.75
N LEU A 95 16.85 5.72 -9.59
CA LEU A 95 16.04 4.50 -9.47
C LEU A 95 16.88 3.23 -9.70
N THR A 96 17.81 3.25 -10.64
CA THR A 96 18.74 2.14 -10.89
C THR A 96 19.70 1.93 -9.72
N LEU A 97 20.27 3.01 -9.17
CA LEU A 97 21.16 2.92 -8.00
C LEU A 97 20.42 2.46 -6.73
N ALA A 98 19.15 2.85 -6.58
CA ALA A 98 18.30 2.39 -5.49
C ALA A 98 17.81 0.94 -5.66
N GLY A 99 18.01 0.34 -6.84
CA GLY A 99 17.62 -1.04 -7.14
C GLY A 99 16.15 -1.21 -7.54
N TYR A 100 15.44 -0.13 -7.86
CA TYR A 100 14.06 -0.19 -8.36
C TYR A 100 13.98 -0.59 -9.83
N VAL A 101 14.98 -0.23 -10.62
CA VAL A 101 15.04 -0.45 -12.06
C VAL A 101 16.35 -1.15 -12.40
N LYS A 102 16.31 -2.10 -13.34
CA LYS A 102 17.52 -2.80 -13.80
C LYS A 102 18.38 -1.85 -14.64
N ASN A 103 19.70 -1.95 -14.53
CA ASN A 103 20.59 -1.20 -15.43
C ASN A 103 20.33 -1.64 -16.88
N ASP A 104 20.52 -0.72 -17.83
CA ASP A 104 20.34 -1.00 -19.26
C ASP A 104 18.96 -1.58 -19.61
N SER A 105 17.91 -1.13 -18.90
CA SER A 105 16.52 -1.55 -19.15
C SER A 105 15.64 -0.46 -19.76
N ILE A 106 15.88 0.81 -19.43
CA ILE A 106 15.03 1.93 -19.87
C ILE A 106 15.64 2.65 -21.07
N PRO A 107 14.90 2.82 -22.19
CA PRO A 107 15.35 3.61 -23.33
C PRO A 107 15.58 5.10 -23.01
N VAL A 108 16.56 5.72 -23.67
CA VAL A 108 16.82 7.17 -23.57
C VAL A 108 15.60 8.00 -24.04
N THR A 109 14.81 7.46 -24.98
CA THR A 109 13.57 8.09 -25.45
C THR A 109 12.52 8.16 -24.33
N THR A 110 12.44 7.13 -23.47
CA THR A 110 11.58 7.12 -22.29
C THR A 110 12.06 8.15 -21.26
N ALA A 111 13.37 8.27 -21.05
CA ALA A 111 13.94 9.34 -20.21
C ALA A 111 13.50 10.74 -20.66
N LYS A 112 13.52 11.00 -21.98
CA LYS A 112 13.04 12.27 -22.55
C LYS A 112 11.54 12.50 -22.31
N LYS A 113 10.71 11.46 -22.47
CA LYS A 113 9.27 11.54 -22.16
C LYS A 113 9.01 11.86 -20.69
N ILE A 114 9.78 11.25 -19.79
CA ILE A 114 9.72 11.53 -18.35
C ILE A 114 10.04 13.00 -18.07
N SER A 115 11.11 13.55 -18.65
CA SER A 115 11.45 14.98 -18.50
C SER A 115 10.31 15.89 -18.97
N GLN A 116 9.74 15.62 -20.15
CA GLN A 116 8.63 16.40 -20.69
C GLN A 116 7.40 16.38 -19.78
N LEU A 117 7.07 15.20 -19.25
CA LEU A 117 5.95 15.01 -18.34
C LEU A 117 6.19 15.76 -17.02
N ALA A 118 7.39 15.64 -16.45
CA ALA A 118 7.78 16.37 -15.24
C ALA A 118 7.66 17.90 -15.42
N SER A 119 8.21 18.45 -16.50
CA SER A 119 8.10 19.88 -16.81
C SER A 119 6.66 20.34 -16.96
N GLN A 120 5.80 19.53 -17.58
CA GLN A 120 4.36 19.84 -17.70
C GLN A 120 3.70 19.95 -16.32
N TYR A 121 3.93 18.97 -15.44
CA TYR A 121 3.34 18.98 -14.09
C TYR A 121 3.92 20.07 -13.20
N TYR A 122 5.20 20.41 -13.35
CA TYR A 122 5.82 21.53 -12.65
C TYR A 122 5.16 22.86 -13.02
N ARG A 123 4.97 23.13 -14.32
CA ARG A 123 4.27 24.35 -14.80
C ARG A 123 2.85 24.44 -14.23
N ALA A 124 2.10 23.34 -14.31
CA ALA A 124 0.75 23.28 -13.74
C ALA A 124 0.75 23.59 -12.23
N MET A 125 1.72 23.06 -11.49
CA MET A 125 1.86 23.35 -10.06
C MET A 125 2.16 24.82 -9.79
N THR A 126 3.02 25.45 -10.60
CA THR A 126 3.31 26.89 -10.47
C THR A 126 2.11 27.77 -10.82
N GLU A 127 1.32 27.40 -11.84
CA GLU A 127 0.14 28.15 -12.27
C GLU A 127 -1.05 28.01 -11.31
N LEU A 128 -1.17 26.88 -10.61
CA LEU A 128 -2.18 26.67 -9.57
C LEU A 128 -1.91 27.47 -8.29
N GLY A 129 -0.72 28.07 -8.16
CA GLY A 129 -0.29 28.89 -7.02
C GLY A 129 0.01 28.06 -5.75
N ASP A 130 0.12 28.74 -4.61
CA ASP A 130 0.52 28.17 -3.31
C ASP A 130 -0.56 27.30 -2.62
N SER A 131 -1.55 26.79 -3.36
CA SER A 131 -2.47 25.82 -2.79
C SER A 131 -1.71 24.53 -2.47
N LYS A 132 -1.43 24.30 -1.18
CA LYS A 132 -0.71 23.10 -0.70
C LYS A 132 -1.36 21.80 -1.19
N GLN A 133 -2.70 21.78 -1.20
CA GLN A 133 -3.47 20.64 -1.72
C GLN A 133 -3.29 20.49 -3.23
N ALA A 134 -3.36 21.61 -3.97
CA ALA A 134 -3.20 21.59 -5.42
C ALA A 134 -1.75 21.35 -5.89
N GLY A 135 -0.77 21.57 -5.03
CA GLY A 135 0.60 21.11 -5.24
C GLY A 135 0.71 19.60 -5.02
N ALA A 136 0.18 19.12 -3.89
CA ALA A 136 0.29 17.73 -3.47
C ALA A 136 -0.32 16.74 -4.48
N TRP A 137 -1.57 16.98 -4.91
CA TRP A 137 -2.24 16.08 -5.87
C TRP A 137 -1.55 16.03 -7.25
N THR A 138 -0.86 17.10 -7.67
CA THR A 138 -0.28 17.32 -9.00
C THR A 138 1.03 16.59 -9.07
N LEU A 139 1.85 16.73 -8.02
CA LEU A 139 3.05 15.93 -7.83
C LEU A 139 2.72 14.44 -7.68
N ASN A 140 1.68 14.10 -6.91
CA ASN A 140 1.25 12.71 -6.73
C ASN A 140 0.83 12.06 -8.05
N VAL A 141 0.04 12.76 -8.87
CA VAL A 141 -0.38 12.27 -10.20
C VAL A 141 0.82 12.18 -11.15
N ALA A 142 1.71 13.18 -11.16
CA ALA A 142 2.93 13.13 -11.95
C ALA A 142 3.77 11.88 -11.65
N ALA A 143 3.94 11.55 -10.36
CA ALA A 143 4.71 10.37 -9.96
C ALA A 143 4.09 9.06 -10.47
N VAL A 144 2.75 8.92 -10.45
CA VAL A 144 2.06 7.74 -10.99
C VAL A 144 2.19 7.65 -12.50
N GLU A 145 2.01 8.78 -13.21
CA GLU A 145 2.13 8.75 -14.67
C GLU A 145 3.57 8.47 -15.12
N ILE A 146 4.57 8.99 -14.41
CA ILE A 146 5.98 8.68 -14.65
C ILE A 146 6.29 7.20 -14.35
N GLU A 147 5.76 6.65 -13.25
CA GLU A 147 5.88 5.22 -12.94
C GLU A 147 5.30 4.37 -14.08
N SER A 148 4.18 4.76 -14.67
CA SER A 148 3.56 4.07 -15.82
C SER A 148 4.34 4.16 -17.13
N LEU A 149 5.36 5.01 -17.21
CA LEU A 149 6.33 5.02 -18.32
C LEU A 149 7.49 4.05 -18.09
N ILE A 150 7.71 3.63 -16.84
CA ILE A 150 8.83 2.78 -16.42
C ILE A 150 8.39 1.33 -16.25
N SER A 151 7.16 1.10 -15.77
CA SER A 151 6.60 -0.22 -15.48
C SER A 151 5.35 -0.51 -16.31
N GLU A 152 5.11 -1.77 -16.66
CA GLU A 152 3.92 -2.20 -17.38
C GLU A 152 2.74 -2.45 -16.44
N HIS A 153 1.60 -1.80 -16.69
CA HIS A 153 0.36 -2.01 -15.92
C HIS A 153 -0.78 -2.64 -16.73
N GLY A 154 -0.48 -3.17 -17.92
CA GLY A 154 -1.47 -3.71 -18.85
C GLY A 154 -2.35 -4.81 -18.22
N PRO A 155 -1.77 -5.90 -17.69
CA PRO A 155 -2.55 -6.98 -17.07
C PRO A 155 -3.42 -6.50 -15.90
N GLN A 156 -2.92 -5.52 -15.14
CA GLN A 156 -3.65 -4.92 -14.02
C GLN A 156 -4.92 -4.19 -14.48
N MET A 157 -4.86 -3.48 -15.60
CA MET A 157 -6.03 -2.81 -16.18
C MET A 157 -7.08 -3.81 -16.67
N VAL A 158 -6.64 -4.90 -17.30
CA VAL A 158 -7.53 -5.98 -17.76
C VAL A 158 -8.23 -6.65 -16.57
N PHE A 159 -7.49 -6.95 -15.51
CA PHE A 159 -8.05 -7.49 -14.28
C PHE A 159 -9.05 -6.53 -13.62
N ALA A 160 -8.70 -5.24 -13.52
CA ALA A 160 -9.58 -4.22 -12.93
C ALA A 160 -10.90 -4.11 -13.71
N GLN A 161 -10.84 -4.16 -15.04
CA GLN A 161 -12.01 -4.15 -15.91
C GLN A 161 -12.87 -5.41 -15.71
N PHE A 162 -12.26 -6.60 -15.67
CA PHE A 162 -12.97 -7.84 -15.38
C PHE A 162 -13.70 -7.80 -14.03
N ALA A 163 -13.03 -7.33 -12.98
CA ALA A 163 -13.63 -7.16 -11.67
C ALA A 163 -14.79 -6.15 -11.72
N HIS A 164 -14.62 -5.03 -12.43
CA HIS A 164 -15.67 -4.04 -12.62
C HIS A 164 -16.90 -4.63 -13.30
N ASP A 165 -16.72 -5.38 -14.38
CA ASP A 165 -17.81 -6.01 -15.12
C ASP A 165 -18.53 -7.09 -14.31
N HIS A 166 -17.82 -7.76 -13.39
CA HIS A 166 -18.44 -8.67 -12.43
C HIS A 166 -19.26 -7.92 -11.36
N PHE A 167 -18.67 -6.93 -10.69
CA PHE A 167 -19.33 -6.25 -9.57
C PHE A 167 -20.48 -5.34 -10.01
N ILE A 168 -20.39 -4.72 -11.19
CA ILE A 168 -21.48 -3.89 -11.71
C ILE A 168 -22.75 -4.70 -12.00
N ARG A 169 -22.59 -5.98 -12.40
CA ARG A 169 -23.71 -6.89 -12.68
C ARG A 169 -24.27 -7.55 -11.43
N SER A 170 -23.43 -7.74 -10.41
CA SER A 170 -23.79 -8.50 -9.21
C SER A 170 -24.29 -7.62 -8.06
N ILE A 171 -23.96 -6.33 -8.05
CA ILE A 171 -24.41 -5.36 -7.04
C ILE A 171 -25.61 -4.57 -7.57
N ASP A 172 -26.74 -4.67 -6.88
CA ASP A 172 -27.92 -3.85 -7.13
C ASP A 172 -27.86 -2.56 -6.27
N PRO A 173 -27.69 -1.36 -6.88
CA PRO A 173 -27.59 -0.11 -6.14
C PRO A 173 -28.81 0.18 -5.26
N THR A 174 -30.02 -0.18 -5.72
CA THR A 174 -31.26 0.12 -5.01
C THR A 174 -31.37 -0.69 -3.73
N LYS A 175 -30.91 -1.95 -3.74
CA LYS A 175 -30.87 -2.81 -2.55
C LYS A 175 -29.79 -2.38 -1.54
N VAL A 176 -28.71 -1.78 -2.01
CA VAL A 176 -27.60 -1.34 -1.15
C VAL A 176 -27.85 0.03 -0.52
N PHE A 177 -28.36 0.97 -1.32
CA PHE A 177 -28.48 2.38 -0.92
C PHE A 177 -29.91 2.85 -0.69
N GLY A 178 -30.92 2.07 -1.07
CA GLY A 178 -32.34 2.47 -1.03
C GLY A 178 -32.76 3.37 -2.20
N GLU A 179 -31.80 3.94 -2.93
CA GLU A 179 -32.01 4.82 -4.08
C GLU A 179 -30.90 4.65 -5.12
N THR A 180 -31.16 5.12 -6.34
CA THR A 180 -30.16 5.17 -7.41
C THR A 180 -29.12 6.25 -7.11
N ARG A 181 -27.84 5.90 -7.17
CA ARG A 181 -26.73 6.84 -6.96
C ARG A 181 -26.14 7.25 -8.33
N PRO A 182 -26.08 8.55 -8.68
CA PRO A 182 -25.55 8.99 -9.98
C PRO A 182 -24.06 8.66 -10.17
N ASN A 183 -23.28 8.65 -9.09
CA ASN A 183 -21.85 8.35 -9.11
C ASN A 183 -21.53 6.88 -8.80
N PHE A 184 -22.51 5.97 -8.91
CA PHE A 184 -22.34 4.57 -8.50
C PHE A 184 -21.15 3.88 -9.19
N GLU A 185 -21.04 4.01 -10.52
CA GLU A 185 -19.97 3.36 -11.29
C GLU A 185 -18.58 3.89 -10.90
N VAL A 186 -18.46 5.21 -10.73
CA VAL A 186 -17.19 5.83 -10.34
C VAL A 186 -16.81 5.44 -8.91
N ALA A 187 -17.78 5.40 -8.00
CA ALA A 187 -17.56 4.93 -6.64
C ALA A 187 -17.18 3.44 -6.60
N LEU A 188 -17.79 2.61 -7.45
CA LEU A 188 -17.45 1.20 -7.60
C LEU A 188 -16.03 1.02 -8.16
N PHE A 189 -15.67 1.81 -9.17
CA PHE A 189 -14.30 1.84 -9.69
C PHE A 189 -13.28 2.11 -8.58
N VAL A 190 -13.51 3.14 -7.76
CA VAL A 190 -12.65 3.45 -6.60
C VAL A 190 -12.61 2.30 -5.60
N ALA A 191 -13.76 1.72 -5.27
CA ALA A 191 -13.86 0.60 -4.33
C ALA A 191 -13.07 -0.63 -4.79
N ILE A 192 -13.18 -1.00 -6.07
CA ILE A 192 -12.46 -2.13 -6.67
C ILE A 192 -10.95 -1.92 -6.60
N HIS A 193 -10.49 -0.73 -6.97
CA HIS A 193 -9.07 -0.41 -6.96
C HIS A 193 -8.49 -0.41 -5.53
N ARG A 194 -9.26 0.06 -4.54
CA ARG A 194 -8.87 0.00 -3.13
C ARG A 194 -8.87 -1.42 -2.57
N ALA A 195 -9.90 -2.21 -2.89
CA ALA A 195 -10.12 -3.52 -2.25
C ALA A 195 -9.30 -4.65 -2.87
N LEU A 196 -9.13 -4.66 -4.20
CA LEU A 196 -8.53 -5.78 -4.92
C LEU A 196 -7.08 -5.54 -5.33
N LEU A 197 -6.73 -4.28 -5.61
CA LEU A 197 -5.41 -3.89 -6.10
C LEU A 197 -4.58 -3.13 -5.06
N HIS A 198 -5.16 -2.86 -3.88
CA HIS A 198 -4.55 -2.05 -2.81
C HIS A 198 -3.95 -0.74 -3.36
N ALA A 199 -4.61 -0.14 -4.35
CA ALA A 199 -4.15 1.08 -5.00
C ALA A 199 -4.28 2.27 -4.03
N ASP A 200 -3.26 3.13 -3.99
CA ASP A 200 -3.32 4.34 -3.17
C ASP A 200 -4.22 5.40 -3.82
N SER A 201 -4.55 6.45 -3.06
CA SER A 201 -5.40 7.54 -3.57
C SER A 201 -4.78 8.25 -4.77
N SER A 202 -3.45 8.30 -4.86
CA SER A 202 -2.72 8.88 -5.98
C SER A 202 -2.92 8.06 -7.26
N THR A 203 -2.76 6.73 -7.19
CA THR A 203 -2.93 5.81 -8.30
C THR A 203 -4.37 5.87 -8.81
N ILE A 204 -5.35 5.82 -7.91
CA ILE A 204 -6.76 5.87 -8.27
C ILE A 204 -7.11 7.20 -8.94
N ARG A 205 -6.62 8.32 -8.38
CA ARG A 205 -6.81 9.65 -8.95
C ARG A 205 -6.24 9.75 -10.36
N ALA A 206 -4.99 9.34 -10.57
CA ALA A 206 -4.36 9.36 -11.90
C ALA A 206 -5.14 8.49 -12.90
N ARG A 207 -5.62 7.32 -12.48
CA ARG A 207 -6.46 6.45 -13.33
C ARG A 207 -7.80 7.09 -13.69
N LEU A 208 -8.46 7.76 -12.76
CA LEU A 208 -9.70 8.49 -13.02
C LEU A 208 -9.46 9.64 -14.01
N LEU A 209 -8.43 10.46 -13.79
CA LEU A 209 -8.06 11.55 -14.69
C LEU A 209 -7.77 11.04 -16.10
N LYS A 210 -6.97 9.96 -16.22
CA LYS A 210 -6.69 9.30 -17.49
C LYS A 210 -7.95 8.77 -18.17
N ARG A 211 -8.86 8.13 -17.42
CA ARG A 211 -10.14 7.61 -17.93
C ARG A 211 -11.04 8.72 -18.51
N TYR A 212 -11.02 9.91 -17.90
CA TYR A 212 -11.78 11.08 -18.40
C TYR A 212 -10.99 11.96 -19.37
N GLY A 213 -9.75 11.59 -19.73
CA GLY A 213 -8.91 12.39 -20.62
C GLY A 213 -8.50 13.75 -20.05
N ILE A 214 -8.51 13.88 -18.73
CA ILE A 214 -8.23 15.14 -18.03
C ILE A 214 -6.74 15.18 -17.69
N SER A 215 -6.06 16.20 -18.20
CA SER A 215 -4.66 16.46 -17.89
C SER A 215 -4.45 17.95 -17.60
N PRO A 216 -3.37 18.32 -16.88
CA PRO A 216 -3.05 19.72 -16.66
C PRO A 216 -2.82 20.50 -17.96
N ARG A 217 -2.40 19.83 -19.04
CA ARG A 217 -2.11 20.45 -20.34
C ARG A 217 -3.36 20.95 -21.06
N THR A 218 -4.49 20.25 -20.90
CA THR A 218 -5.69 20.56 -21.68
C THR A 218 -6.43 21.75 -21.10
N ASN A 219 -6.75 21.69 -19.81
CA ASN A 219 -7.49 22.76 -19.13
C ASN A 219 -7.22 22.71 -17.62
N LEU A 220 -6.42 23.65 -17.13
CA LEU A 220 -6.01 23.70 -15.73
C LEU A 220 -7.18 23.89 -14.76
N LYS A 221 -8.22 24.63 -15.17
CA LYS A 221 -9.42 24.86 -14.34
C LYS A 221 -10.23 23.56 -14.18
N VAL A 222 -10.44 22.83 -15.27
CA VAL A 222 -11.12 21.51 -15.24
C VAL A 222 -10.28 20.49 -14.48
N TYR A 223 -8.97 20.49 -14.67
CA TYR A 223 -8.05 19.65 -13.91
C TYR A 223 -8.21 19.91 -12.40
N LYS A 224 -8.22 21.18 -11.98
CA LYS A 224 -8.43 21.56 -10.58
C LYS A 224 -9.80 21.11 -10.07
N SER A 225 -10.89 21.51 -10.71
CA SER A 225 -12.24 21.18 -10.23
C SER A 225 -12.51 19.68 -10.18
N THR A 226 -11.96 18.92 -11.13
CA THR A 226 -12.11 17.45 -11.15
C THR A 226 -11.39 16.81 -9.97
N ASN A 227 -10.16 17.24 -9.68
CA ASN A 227 -9.45 16.66 -8.55
C ASN A 227 -10.11 17.02 -7.21
N GLU A 228 -10.75 18.20 -7.08
CA GLU A 228 -11.56 18.57 -5.91
C GLU A 228 -12.78 17.65 -5.78
N GLN A 229 -13.44 17.31 -6.89
CA GLN A 229 -14.52 16.32 -6.91
C GLN A 229 -14.04 14.91 -6.52
N ILE A 230 -12.82 14.53 -6.92
CA ILE A 230 -12.20 13.26 -6.51
C ILE A 230 -11.97 13.23 -4.99
N ASP A 231 -11.56 14.34 -4.35
CA ASP A 231 -11.43 14.40 -2.90
C ASP A 231 -12.79 14.18 -2.19
N VAL A 232 -13.85 14.80 -2.70
CA VAL A 232 -15.22 14.57 -2.21
C VAL A 232 -15.63 13.10 -2.40
N LEU A 233 -15.36 12.52 -3.57
CA LEU A 233 -15.64 11.11 -3.84
C LEU A 233 -14.90 10.17 -2.88
N PHE A 234 -13.62 10.40 -2.62
CA PHE A 234 -12.80 9.55 -1.73
C PHE A 234 -13.29 9.54 -0.28
N SER A 235 -13.97 10.61 0.13
CA SER A 235 -14.55 10.77 1.47
C SER A 235 -16.04 10.37 1.55
N SER A 236 -16.62 9.93 0.44
CA SER A 236 -18.04 9.58 0.36
C SER A 236 -18.38 8.27 1.08
N GLU A 237 -19.58 8.21 1.67
CA GLU A 237 -20.09 6.99 2.32
C GLU A 237 -20.35 5.89 1.27
N GLU A 238 -20.66 6.28 0.03
CA GLU A 238 -20.87 5.40 -1.10
C GLU A 238 -19.63 4.56 -1.41
N VAL A 239 -18.46 5.20 -1.51
CA VAL A 239 -17.18 4.49 -1.74
C VAL A 239 -16.87 3.55 -0.58
N GLU A 240 -17.10 3.96 0.66
CA GLU A 240 -16.81 3.13 1.84
C GLU A 240 -17.73 1.90 1.92
N LYS A 241 -19.03 2.06 1.65
CA LYS A 241 -19.99 0.95 1.57
C LYS A 241 -19.62 -0.02 0.45
N LEU A 242 -19.30 0.47 -0.75
CA LEU A 242 -18.89 -0.37 -1.87
C LEU A 242 -17.56 -1.06 -1.60
N TYR A 243 -16.59 -0.37 -1.01
CA TYR A 243 -15.30 -0.94 -0.61
C TYR A 243 -15.50 -2.15 0.30
N ARG A 244 -16.37 -2.04 1.33
CA ARG A 244 -16.66 -3.16 2.24
C ARG A 244 -17.33 -4.34 1.51
N LEU A 245 -18.24 -4.06 0.59
CA LEU A 245 -18.93 -5.10 -0.20
C LEU A 245 -17.94 -5.84 -1.12
N VAL A 246 -17.12 -5.11 -1.86
CA VAL A 246 -16.10 -5.68 -2.75
C VAL A 246 -15.05 -6.43 -1.93
N ASN A 247 -14.54 -5.85 -0.84
CA ASN A 247 -13.51 -6.46 -0.01
C ASN A 247 -13.95 -7.80 0.59
N ARG A 248 -15.23 -7.91 1.00
CA ARG A 248 -15.81 -9.15 1.56
C ARG A 248 -15.81 -10.31 0.57
N GLN A 249 -15.90 -10.05 -0.72
CA GLN A 249 -15.83 -11.06 -1.78
C GLN A 249 -14.51 -10.97 -2.57
N GLY A 250 -13.54 -10.22 -2.05
CA GLY A 250 -12.34 -9.87 -2.78
C GLY A 250 -11.31 -10.99 -2.83
N ALA A 251 -11.35 -11.94 -1.89
CA ALA A 251 -10.34 -12.99 -1.77
C ALA A 251 -10.13 -13.78 -3.07
N PRO A 252 -11.18 -14.31 -3.75
CA PRO A 252 -10.98 -15.02 -5.01
C PRO A 252 -10.35 -14.15 -6.10
N PHE A 253 -10.78 -12.88 -6.22
CA PHE A 253 -10.24 -11.95 -7.20
C PHE A 253 -8.80 -11.56 -6.89
N ARG A 254 -8.43 -11.38 -5.63
CA ARG A 254 -7.03 -11.12 -5.24
C ARG A 254 -6.12 -12.27 -5.62
N MET A 255 -6.54 -13.52 -5.41
CA MET A 255 -5.77 -14.69 -5.85
C MET A 255 -5.68 -14.78 -7.38
N LEU A 256 -6.75 -14.40 -8.09
CA LEU A 256 -6.72 -14.34 -9.55
C LEU A 256 -5.71 -13.28 -10.02
N TRP A 257 -5.70 -12.10 -9.40
CA TRP A 257 -4.72 -11.07 -9.70
C TRP A 257 -3.30 -11.57 -9.47
N ARG A 258 -3.02 -12.21 -8.34
CA ARG A 258 -1.70 -12.81 -8.06
C ARG A 258 -1.30 -13.87 -9.08
N MET A 259 -2.24 -14.71 -9.49
CA MET A 259 -2.00 -15.69 -10.56
C MET A 259 -1.63 -15.00 -11.89
N VAL A 260 -2.33 -13.93 -12.26
CA VAL A 260 -2.03 -13.15 -13.48
C VAL A 260 -0.67 -12.48 -13.41
N GLU A 261 -0.28 -11.98 -12.23
CA GLU A 261 1.01 -11.32 -11.97
C GLU A 261 2.18 -12.33 -12.02
N ASP A 262 2.01 -13.50 -11.41
CA ASP A 262 3.07 -14.51 -11.27
C ASP A 262 3.20 -15.43 -12.50
N GLN A 263 2.11 -15.64 -13.25
CA GLN A 263 2.05 -16.61 -14.34
C GLN A 263 1.66 -15.96 -15.68
N PRO A 264 2.63 -15.71 -16.58
CA PRO A 264 2.38 -15.13 -17.89
C PRO A 264 1.38 -15.95 -18.73
N ASN A 265 1.31 -17.27 -18.53
CA ASN A 265 0.44 -18.15 -19.33
C ASN A 265 -0.98 -18.30 -18.76
N THR A 266 -1.39 -17.45 -17.81
CA THR A 266 -2.74 -17.50 -17.22
C THR A 266 -3.84 -17.48 -18.28
N ALA A 267 -3.64 -16.72 -19.35
CA ALA A 267 -4.61 -16.61 -20.43
C ALA A 267 -4.78 -17.91 -21.25
N GLU A 268 -3.81 -18.81 -21.23
CA GLU A 268 -3.89 -20.14 -21.84
C GLU A 268 -4.70 -21.10 -20.98
N PHE A 269 -4.45 -21.07 -19.66
CA PHE A 269 -5.13 -21.95 -18.70
C PHE A 269 -6.63 -21.71 -18.63
N LEU A 270 -7.08 -20.45 -18.77
CA LEU A 270 -8.51 -20.07 -18.74
C LEU A 270 -9.41 -20.86 -19.71
N HIS A 271 -8.88 -21.43 -20.80
CA HIS A 271 -9.70 -22.17 -21.76
C HIS A 271 -10.06 -23.58 -21.30
N SER A 272 -9.37 -24.09 -20.27
CA SER A 272 -9.60 -25.43 -19.70
C SER A 272 -9.89 -25.28 -18.22
N LYS A 273 -11.16 -25.49 -17.87
CA LYS A 273 -11.66 -25.37 -16.49
C LYS A 273 -10.79 -26.14 -15.49
N ASP A 274 -10.51 -27.42 -15.75
CA ASP A 274 -9.73 -28.26 -14.83
C ASP A 274 -8.28 -27.80 -14.69
N LYS A 275 -7.64 -27.40 -15.80
CA LYS A 275 -6.25 -26.89 -15.76
C LYS A 275 -6.19 -25.58 -14.99
N PHE A 276 -7.11 -24.66 -15.27
CA PHE A 276 -7.17 -23.38 -14.57
C PHE A 276 -7.42 -23.56 -13.08
N LEU A 277 -8.43 -24.36 -12.68
CA LEU A 277 -8.78 -24.51 -11.27
C LEU A 277 -7.66 -25.18 -10.46
N ARG A 278 -6.93 -26.14 -11.04
CA ARG A 278 -5.74 -26.74 -10.40
C ARG A 278 -4.59 -25.74 -10.26
N ALA A 279 -4.33 -24.94 -11.30
CA ALA A 279 -3.32 -23.88 -11.24
C ALA A 279 -3.69 -22.80 -10.22
N TYR A 280 -4.97 -22.46 -10.14
CA TYR A 280 -5.52 -21.51 -9.17
C TYR A 280 -5.41 -22.03 -7.73
N GLU A 281 -5.73 -23.30 -7.48
CA GLU A 281 -5.53 -23.95 -6.18
C GLU A 281 -4.05 -23.95 -5.77
N THR A 282 -3.15 -24.23 -6.71
CA THR A 282 -1.70 -24.17 -6.49
C THR A 282 -1.26 -22.75 -6.13
N GLN A 283 -1.80 -21.74 -6.81
CA GLN A 283 -1.54 -20.33 -6.48
C GLN A 283 -2.03 -19.97 -5.08
N ILE A 284 -3.20 -20.44 -4.65
CA ILE A 284 -3.73 -20.19 -3.29
C ILE A 284 -2.74 -20.71 -2.23
N ASN A 285 -2.27 -21.95 -2.38
CA ASN A 285 -1.32 -22.54 -1.45
C ASN A 285 0.02 -21.79 -1.45
N HIS A 286 0.49 -21.36 -2.63
CA HIS A 286 1.69 -20.54 -2.74
C HIS A 286 1.53 -19.19 -2.01
N GLU A 287 0.39 -18.52 -2.18
CA GLU A 287 0.08 -17.26 -1.50
C GLU A 287 0.00 -17.42 0.02
N TYR A 288 -0.54 -18.54 0.52
CA TYR A 288 -0.56 -18.85 1.95
C TYR A 288 0.86 -18.92 2.53
N GLU A 289 1.80 -19.58 1.85
CA GLU A 289 3.20 -19.63 2.27
C GLU A 289 3.87 -18.25 2.19
N GLN A 290 3.62 -17.49 1.12
CA GLN A 290 4.17 -16.15 0.99
C GLN A 290 3.66 -15.22 2.10
N ILE A 291 2.37 -15.28 2.42
CA ILE A 291 1.75 -14.49 3.49
C ILE A 291 2.29 -14.92 4.85
N HIS A 292 2.51 -16.22 5.08
CA HIS A 292 3.21 -16.69 6.29
C HIS A 292 4.58 -16.03 6.46
N LYS A 293 5.40 -16.04 5.40
CA LYS A 293 6.74 -15.43 5.40
C LYS A 293 6.66 -13.91 5.60
N ARG A 294 5.73 -13.23 4.92
CA ARG A 294 5.50 -11.78 5.04
C ARG A 294 5.08 -11.41 6.47
N ILE A 295 4.17 -12.15 7.09
CA ILE A 295 3.74 -11.95 8.48
C ILE A 295 4.91 -12.12 9.45
N ASN A 296 5.68 -13.21 9.35
CA ASN A 296 6.82 -13.43 10.24
C ASN A 296 7.85 -12.30 10.11
N ARG A 297 8.18 -11.87 8.88
CA ARG A 297 9.07 -10.73 8.64
C ARG A 297 8.48 -9.43 9.21
N GLY A 298 7.18 -9.20 9.03
CA GLY A 298 6.47 -8.04 9.56
C GLY A 298 6.48 -7.99 11.09
N ILE A 299 6.33 -9.13 11.76
CA ILE A 299 6.43 -9.25 13.23
C ILE A 299 7.84 -8.90 13.68
N ILE A 300 8.87 -9.51 13.06
CA ILE A 300 10.28 -9.25 13.42
C ILE A 300 10.61 -7.77 13.24
N LYS A 301 10.27 -7.17 12.10
CA LYS A 301 10.46 -5.73 11.85
C LYS A 301 9.74 -4.87 12.90
N SER A 302 8.51 -5.22 13.25
CA SER A 302 7.71 -4.49 14.23
C SER A 302 8.30 -4.60 15.64
N VAL A 303 8.80 -5.77 16.03
CA VAL A 303 9.49 -6.01 17.31
C VAL A 303 10.78 -5.18 17.38
N ILE A 304 11.61 -5.21 16.34
CA ILE A 304 12.84 -4.40 16.27
C ILE A 304 12.52 -2.92 16.38
N PHE A 305 11.52 -2.45 15.60
CA PHE A 305 11.08 -1.06 15.63
C PHE A 305 10.60 -0.63 17.01
N LEU A 306 9.78 -1.45 17.69
CA LEU A 306 9.31 -1.18 19.04
C LEU A 306 10.45 -1.13 20.06
N ILE A 307 11.42 -2.05 19.98
CA ILE A 307 12.59 -2.06 20.86
C ILE A 307 13.41 -0.78 20.69
N ILE A 308 13.74 -0.41 19.45
CA ILE A 308 14.54 0.80 19.16
C ILE A 308 13.84 2.05 19.65
N THR A 309 12.56 2.22 19.28
CA THR A 309 11.78 3.41 19.66
C THR A 309 11.55 3.47 21.17
N LYS A 310 11.33 2.33 21.82
CA LYS A 310 11.15 2.27 23.27
C LYS A 310 12.43 2.58 24.02
N PHE A 311 13.58 2.08 23.55
CA PHE A 311 14.88 2.42 24.11
C PHE A 311 15.14 3.93 24.03
N LEU A 312 14.90 4.55 22.86
CA LEU A 312 15.04 6.00 22.68
C LEU A 312 14.15 6.80 23.62
N VAL A 313 12.87 6.44 23.73
CA VAL A 313 11.92 7.10 24.64
C VAL A 313 12.31 6.88 26.11
N GLY A 314 12.79 5.69 26.46
CA GLY A 314 13.28 5.38 27.80
C GLY A 314 14.43 6.28 28.21
N VAL A 315 15.44 6.41 27.36
CA VAL A 315 16.61 7.28 27.61
C VAL A 315 16.25 8.76 27.58
N ALA A 316 15.39 9.19 26.66
CA ALA A 316 15.08 10.60 26.46
C ALA A 316 14.05 11.17 27.45
N ILE A 317 13.14 10.34 27.96
CA ILE A 317 11.99 10.78 28.76
C ILE A 317 11.89 10.03 30.09
N GLU A 318 11.84 8.71 30.07
CA GLU A 318 11.54 7.92 31.29
C GLU A 318 12.65 8.01 32.34
N VAL A 319 13.90 7.80 31.93
CA VAL A 319 15.05 7.85 32.84
C VAL A 319 15.23 9.26 33.44
N PRO A 320 15.21 10.36 32.66
CA PRO A 320 15.26 11.70 33.22
C PRO A 320 14.09 12.01 34.18
N TYR A 321 12.88 11.54 33.84
CA TYR A 321 11.71 11.71 34.69
C TYR A 321 11.88 11.00 36.04
N ASP A 322 12.35 9.75 36.02
CA ASP A 322 12.59 8.95 37.23
C ASP A 322 13.62 9.61 38.14
N TYR A 323 14.73 10.10 37.58
CA TYR A 323 15.71 10.85 38.36
C TYR A 323 15.13 12.14 38.95
N ALA A 324 14.33 12.88 38.18
CA ALA A 324 13.78 14.17 38.62
C ALA A 324 12.68 14.03 39.69
N VAL A 325 11.82 13.01 39.60
CA VAL A 325 10.64 12.86 40.46
C VAL A 325 10.86 11.85 41.58
N HIS A 326 11.54 10.73 41.29
CA HIS A 326 11.72 9.62 42.23
C HIS A 326 13.14 9.56 42.83
N GLY A 327 14.06 10.41 42.37
CA GLY A 327 15.44 10.47 42.87
C GLY A 327 16.33 9.30 42.40
N GLY A 328 15.82 8.42 41.54
CA GLY A 328 16.50 7.25 41.03
C GLY A 328 15.62 6.46 40.07
N ILE A 329 16.21 5.51 39.34
CA ILE A 329 15.52 4.70 38.33
C ILE A 329 14.60 3.68 39.01
N VAL A 330 13.32 3.68 38.66
CA VAL A 330 12.38 2.66 39.11
C VAL A 330 12.44 1.48 38.15
N TRP A 331 13.30 0.51 38.46
CA TRP A 331 13.66 -0.57 37.55
C TRP A 331 12.48 -1.45 37.12
N LEU A 332 11.55 -1.76 38.01
CA LEU A 332 10.44 -2.67 37.71
C LEU A 332 9.50 -2.11 36.61
N PRO A 333 8.94 -0.88 36.73
CA PRO A 333 8.21 -0.24 35.64
C PRO A 333 9.03 -0.14 34.36
N LEU A 334 10.30 0.27 34.45
CA LEU A 334 11.15 0.45 33.27
C LEU A 334 11.34 -0.88 32.50
N ILE A 335 11.63 -1.98 33.19
CA ILE A 335 11.83 -3.30 32.59
C ILE A 335 10.54 -3.81 31.95
N ILE A 336 9.41 -3.73 32.67
CA ILE A 336 8.12 -4.18 32.13
C ILE A 336 7.77 -3.35 30.90
N ASN A 337 7.94 -2.04 30.96
CA ASN A 337 7.62 -1.12 29.88
C ASN A 337 8.54 -1.32 28.65
N LEU A 338 9.78 -1.75 28.86
CA LEU A 338 10.72 -2.09 27.79
C LEU A 338 10.41 -3.45 27.14
N CYS A 339 10.16 -4.49 27.94
CA CYS A 339 10.10 -5.87 27.46
C CYS A 339 8.68 -6.33 27.08
N PHE A 340 7.63 -5.79 27.72
CA PHE A 340 6.27 -6.28 27.55
C PHE A 340 5.72 -6.04 26.14
N PRO A 341 5.80 -4.85 25.51
CA PRO A 341 5.25 -4.66 24.17
C PRO A 341 5.88 -5.56 23.09
N PRO A 342 7.21 -5.76 23.05
CA PRO A 342 7.84 -6.77 22.18
C PRO A 342 7.39 -8.21 22.45
N LEU A 343 7.32 -8.61 23.72
CA LEU A 343 6.87 -9.95 24.10
C LEU A 343 5.41 -10.17 23.69
N TYR A 344 4.56 -9.16 23.89
CA TYR A 344 3.17 -9.15 23.48
C TYR A 344 3.01 -9.36 21.97
N MET A 345 3.84 -8.70 21.14
CA MET A 345 3.86 -8.92 19.69
C MET A 345 4.23 -10.36 19.31
N LEU A 346 5.18 -10.96 20.01
CA LEU A 346 5.56 -12.37 19.80
C LEU A 346 4.43 -13.32 20.18
N LEU A 347 3.69 -13.03 21.25
CA LEU A 347 2.49 -13.79 21.64
C LEU A 347 1.37 -13.64 20.61
N LEU A 348 1.17 -12.46 20.04
CA LEU A 348 0.17 -12.29 18.97
C LEU A 348 0.47 -13.17 17.76
N ARG A 349 1.74 -13.45 17.43
CA ARG A 349 2.10 -14.40 16.36
C ARG A 349 1.36 -15.73 16.49
N THR A 350 1.27 -16.28 17.70
CA THR A 350 0.70 -17.64 17.91
C THR A 350 -0.80 -17.66 17.65
N THR A 351 -1.44 -16.50 17.56
CA THR A 351 -2.87 -16.35 17.28
C THR A 351 -3.19 -16.18 15.79
N LEU A 352 -2.19 -15.89 14.97
CA LEU A 352 -2.34 -15.65 13.54
C LEU A 352 -2.31 -16.98 12.78
N MET A 353 -3.47 -17.61 12.64
CA MET A 353 -3.63 -18.88 11.91
C MET A 353 -3.96 -18.61 10.43
N ILE A 354 -3.30 -19.33 9.53
CA ILE A 354 -3.55 -19.25 8.08
C ILE A 354 -4.82 -20.03 7.75
N PRO A 355 -5.60 -19.62 6.72
CA PRO A 355 -6.82 -20.34 6.35
C PRO A 355 -6.54 -21.80 5.96
N GLY A 356 -7.47 -22.69 6.29
CA GLY A 356 -7.35 -24.13 6.01
C GLY A 356 -7.92 -24.55 4.66
N ALA A 357 -7.89 -25.87 4.39
CA ALA A 357 -8.34 -26.46 3.12
C ALA A 357 -9.80 -26.13 2.75
N ALA A 358 -10.70 -26.01 3.75
CA ALA A 358 -12.09 -25.63 3.50
C ALA A 358 -12.20 -24.24 2.84
N ASN A 359 -11.31 -23.31 3.20
CA ASN A 359 -11.24 -22.00 2.57
C ASN A 359 -10.75 -22.10 1.12
N THR A 360 -9.71 -22.90 0.88
CA THR A 360 -9.19 -23.18 -0.47
C THR A 360 -10.27 -23.76 -1.39
N THR A 361 -11.01 -24.77 -0.94
CA THR A 361 -12.13 -25.35 -1.71
C THR A 361 -13.20 -24.31 -2.01
N ALA A 362 -13.61 -23.49 -1.02
CA ALA A 362 -14.59 -22.44 -1.22
C ALA A 362 -14.13 -21.37 -2.24
N MET A 363 -12.84 -21.00 -2.23
CA MET A 363 -12.27 -20.07 -3.20
C MET A 363 -12.27 -20.63 -4.62
N VAL A 364 -11.85 -21.89 -4.79
CA VAL A 364 -11.83 -22.60 -6.08
C VAL A 364 -13.25 -22.71 -6.65
N ASP A 365 -14.22 -23.08 -5.80
CA ASP A 365 -15.63 -23.18 -6.20
C ASP A 365 -16.22 -21.84 -6.65
N LEU A 366 -15.96 -20.76 -5.91
CA LEU A 366 -16.42 -19.42 -6.27
C LEU A 366 -15.80 -18.95 -7.58
N MET A 367 -14.48 -19.11 -7.75
CA MET A 367 -13.81 -18.71 -9.00
C MET A 367 -14.31 -19.55 -10.18
N GLY A 368 -14.54 -20.84 -9.98
CA GLY A 368 -15.17 -21.73 -10.95
C GLY A 368 -16.55 -21.22 -11.39
N ARG A 369 -17.38 -20.76 -10.46
CA ARG A 369 -18.69 -20.16 -10.77
C ARG A 369 -18.55 -18.83 -11.50
N PHE A 370 -17.59 -17.97 -11.12
CA PHE A 370 -17.40 -16.66 -11.73
C PHE A 370 -16.95 -16.73 -13.18
N LEU A 371 -16.10 -17.70 -13.54
CA LEU A 371 -15.54 -17.83 -14.89
C LEU A 371 -16.29 -18.82 -15.79
N TYR A 372 -16.88 -19.88 -15.24
CA TYR A 372 -17.48 -20.98 -16.01
C TYR A 372 -18.96 -21.24 -15.68
N GLY A 373 -19.53 -20.56 -14.68
CA GLY A 373 -20.93 -20.72 -14.27
C GLY A 373 -21.90 -19.77 -15.00
N SER A 374 -23.20 -20.03 -14.84
CA SER A 374 -24.28 -19.14 -15.28
C SER A 374 -24.33 -17.88 -14.40
N THR A 375 -24.29 -16.71 -15.04
CA THR A 375 -24.00 -15.37 -14.50
C THR A 375 -25.06 -14.76 -13.55
N GLU A 376 -25.87 -15.54 -12.83
CA GLU A 376 -27.16 -15.04 -12.30
C GLU A 376 -27.39 -15.14 -10.78
N ALA A 377 -26.37 -15.35 -9.95
CA ALA A 377 -26.58 -15.19 -8.51
C ALA A 377 -26.33 -13.72 -8.11
N PRO A 378 -27.36 -12.87 -7.93
CA PRO A 378 -27.16 -11.53 -7.37
C PRO A 378 -26.48 -11.66 -6.01
N MET A 379 -25.53 -10.76 -5.72
CA MET A 379 -24.91 -10.74 -4.39
C MET A 379 -26.02 -10.56 -3.37
N ALA A 380 -26.17 -11.53 -2.47
CA ALA A 380 -27.03 -11.38 -1.31
C ALA A 380 -26.47 -10.24 -0.46
N SER A 381 -27.01 -9.03 -0.63
CA SER A 381 -26.85 -7.96 0.33
C SER A 381 -27.60 -8.40 1.58
N ARG A 382 -26.89 -9.03 2.53
CA ARG A 382 -27.37 -9.05 3.91
C ARG A 382 -27.65 -7.59 4.28
N ARG A 383 -28.88 -7.32 4.70
CA ARG A 383 -29.39 -5.98 5.06
C ARG A 383 -28.31 -5.16 5.76
N SER A 384 -28.18 -3.93 5.26
CA SER A 384 -27.51 -2.76 5.82
C SER A 384 -27.23 -2.85 7.33
N SER A 385 -26.00 -2.47 7.70
CA SER A 385 -25.49 -2.33 9.06
C SER A 385 -26.58 -1.93 10.04
N ARG A 386 -26.83 -2.74 11.07
CA ARG A 386 -27.54 -2.26 12.25
C ARG A 386 -26.75 -1.06 12.77
N SER A 387 -27.33 0.13 12.66
CA SER A 387 -26.84 1.29 13.38
C SER A 387 -26.96 0.95 14.87
N PHE A 388 -25.81 0.72 15.50
CA PHE A 388 -25.74 0.53 16.93
C PHE A 388 -26.07 1.87 17.57
N GLY A 389 -27.27 2.00 18.14
CA GLY A 389 -27.73 3.25 18.74
C GLY A 389 -26.88 3.72 19.92
N THR A 390 -27.16 4.92 20.43
CA THR A 390 -26.40 5.58 21.52
C THR A 390 -26.11 4.68 22.73
N VAL A 391 -27.03 3.78 23.08
CA VAL A 391 -26.86 2.80 24.17
C VAL A 391 -25.67 1.87 23.92
N TYR A 392 -25.50 1.37 22.70
CA TYR A 392 -24.36 0.51 22.36
C TYR A 392 -23.03 1.27 22.41
N ASN A 393 -23.01 2.54 21.98
CA ASN A 393 -21.82 3.39 22.11
C ASN A 393 -21.47 3.66 23.58
N LEU A 394 -22.48 3.85 24.44
CA LEU A 394 -22.27 4.05 25.87
C LEU A 394 -21.74 2.78 26.54
N VAL A 395 -22.31 1.61 26.23
CA VAL A 395 -21.81 0.31 26.71
C VAL A 395 -20.37 0.08 26.23
N TYR A 396 -20.08 0.37 24.96
CA TYR A 396 -18.73 0.28 24.41
C TYR A 396 -17.74 1.22 25.12
N GLY A 397 -18.14 2.46 25.42
CA GLY A 397 -17.33 3.41 26.17
C GLY A 397 -17.07 2.97 27.61
N MET A 398 -18.08 2.43 28.29
CA MET A 398 -17.92 1.87 29.64
C MET A 398 -16.97 0.66 29.63
N PHE A 399 -17.09 -0.21 28.63
CA PHE A 399 -16.17 -1.33 28.44
C PHE A 399 -14.73 -0.85 28.20
N PHE A 400 -14.55 0.17 27.36
CA PHE A 400 -13.25 0.78 27.13
C PHE A 400 -12.61 1.29 28.43
N LEU A 401 -13.38 2.00 29.26
CA LEU A 401 -12.93 2.47 30.58
C LEU A 401 -12.61 1.31 31.53
N LEU A 402 -13.38 0.23 31.50
CA LEU A 402 -13.14 -0.96 32.32
C LEU A 402 -11.79 -1.60 31.94
N VAL A 403 -11.53 -1.80 30.65
CA VAL A 403 -10.27 -2.40 30.18
C VAL A 403 -9.07 -1.51 30.51
N PHE A 404 -9.11 -0.23 30.14
CA PHE A 404 -8.01 0.70 30.42
C PHE A 404 -7.81 0.92 31.92
N GLY A 405 -8.89 1.12 32.66
CA GLY A 405 -8.85 1.31 34.11
C GLY A 405 -8.36 0.07 34.84
N GLY A 406 -8.77 -1.13 34.42
CA GLY A 406 -8.31 -2.40 34.98
C GLY A 406 -6.81 -2.62 34.76
N VAL A 407 -6.32 -2.37 33.53
CA VAL A 407 -4.87 -2.46 33.23
C VAL A 407 -4.10 -1.38 33.98
N ALA A 408 -4.62 -0.15 34.03
CA ALA A 408 -3.97 0.95 34.75
C ALA A 408 -3.87 0.66 36.25
N TRP A 409 -4.94 0.15 36.85
CA TRP A 409 -4.97 -0.26 38.25
C TRP A 409 -3.96 -1.39 38.52
N PHE A 410 -3.91 -2.41 37.65
CA PHE A 410 -2.94 -3.49 37.77
C PHE A 410 -1.48 -3.00 37.62
N LEU A 411 -1.20 -2.04 36.75
CA LEU A 411 0.14 -1.48 36.61
C LEU A 411 0.50 -0.55 37.79
N ALA A 412 -0.48 0.16 38.36
CA ALA A 412 -0.27 0.99 39.52
C ALA A 412 0.14 0.18 40.76
N THR A 413 -0.33 -1.08 40.90
CA THR A 413 0.16 -1.98 41.97
C THR A 413 1.60 -2.44 41.75
N LEU A 414 2.17 -2.24 40.55
CA LEU A 414 3.56 -2.50 40.19
C LEU A 414 4.42 -1.21 40.22
N GLU A 415 3.96 -0.17 40.93
CA GLU A 415 4.65 1.12 41.12
C GLU A 415 4.83 1.93 39.82
N PHE A 416 3.99 1.73 38.81
CA PHE A 416 4.01 2.57 37.62
C PHE A 416 3.61 4.02 37.95
N SER A 417 4.52 4.95 37.67
CA SER A 417 4.21 6.38 37.65
C SER A 417 3.24 6.71 36.50
N PHE A 418 2.62 7.89 36.57
CA PHE A 418 1.74 8.36 35.49
C PHE A 418 2.45 8.40 34.13
N VAL A 419 3.74 8.79 34.10
CA VAL A 419 4.54 8.87 32.86
C VAL A 419 4.81 7.47 32.30
N HIS A 420 5.26 6.53 33.14
CA HIS A 420 5.45 5.14 32.72
C HIS A 420 4.18 4.52 32.19
N LEU A 421 3.05 4.76 32.88
CA LEU A 421 1.74 4.27 32.49
C LEU A 421 1.29 4.83 31.14
N LEU A 422 1.43 6.14 30.93
CA LEU A 422 1.10 6.79 29.66
C LEU A 422 1.91 6.20 28.51
N ILE A 423 3.23 6.07 28.68
CA ILE A 423 4.12 5.55 27.64
C ILE A 423 3.82 4.06 27.40
N PHE A 424 3.58 3.28 28.44
CA PHE A 424 3.17 1.87 28.32
C PHE A 424 1.90 1.73 27.47
N PHE A 425 0.87 2.53 27.74
CA PHE A 425 -0.37 2.51 26.96
C PHE A 425 -0.13 2.89 25.49
N VAL A 426 0.73 3.87 25.22
CA VAL A 426 1.10 4.26 23.84
C VAL A 426 1.76 3.10 23.10
N PHE A 427 2.75 2.44 23.72
CA PHE A 427 3.48 1.33 23.09
C PHE A 427 2.63 0.07 22.97
N LEU A 428 1.85 -0.28 24.00
CA LEU A 428 0.93 -1.41 23.96
C LEU A 428 -0.16 -1.21 22.90
N SER A 429 -0.71 0.01 22.78
CA SER A 429 -1.67 0.35 21.73
C SER A 429 -1.03 0.28 20.34
N THR A 430 0.20 0.76 20.18
CA THR A 430 0.93 0.70 18.91
C THR A 430 1.24 -0.73 18.50
N ALA A 431 1.78 -1.55 19.41
CA ALA A 431 1.97 -2.98 19.23
C ALA A 431 0.65 -3.68 18.88
N SER A 432 -0.42 -3.30 19.58
CA SER A 432 -1.75 -3.82 19.29
C SER A 432 -2.17 -3.49 17.87
N PHE A 433 -2.16 -2.23 17.46
CA PHE A 433 -2.51 -1.88 16.08
C PHE A 433 -1.65 -2.59 15.02
N LEU A 434 -0.35 -2.75 15.25
CA LEU A 434 0.54 -3.49 14.36
C LEU A 434 0.13 -4.96 14.23
N GLY A 435 -0.16 -5.64 15.34
CA GLY A 435 -0.68 -7.01 15.34
C GLY A 435 -2.01 -7.15 14.60
N PHE A 436 -2.93 -6.20 14.78
CA PHE A 436 -4.22 -6.20 14.11
C PHE A 436 -4.03 -6.05 12.59
N ARG A 437 -3.13 -5.17 12.16
CA ARG A 437 -2.79 -4.99 10.76
C ARG A 437 -2.18 -6.25 10.13
N LEU A 438 -1.38 -7.00 10.89
CA LEU A 438 -0.88 -8.29 10.41
C LEU A 438 -2.01 -9.31 10.26
N SER A 439 -2.98 -9.31 11.17
CA SER A 439 -4.17 -10.17 11.08
C SER A 439 -5.06 -9.84 9.88
N THR A 440 -5.13 -8.56 9.47
CA THR A 440 -5.95 -8.19 8.31
C THR A 440 -5.43 -8.79 7.00
N MET A 441 -4.12 -9.03 6.86
CA MET A 441 -3.57 -9.74 5.69
C MET A 441 -4.09 -11.18 5.57
N ILE A 442 -4.34 -11.86 6.70
CA ILE A 442 -4.93 -13.20 6.71
C ILE A 442 -6.40 -13.13 6.34
N ARG A 443 -7.14 -12.22 6.99
CA ARG A 443 -8.59 -12.04 6.78
C ARG A 443 -8.93 -11.65 5.33
N GLU A 444 -7.99 -11.05 4.61
CA GLU A 444 -8.16 -10.75 3.18
C GLU A 444 -8.17 -12.01 2.28
N LEU A 445 -7.72 -13.16 2.78
CA LEU A 445 -7.78 -14.45 2.08
C LEU A 445 -8.96 -15.32 2.51
N GLU A 446 -9.64 -14.96 3.60
CA GLU A 446 -10.77 -15.73 4.13
C GLU A 446 -12.04 -15.46 3.32
N VAL A 447 -12.64 -16.53 2.82
CA VAL A 447 -13.96 -16.59 2.20
C VAL A 447 -14.98 -17.17 3.18
N VAL A 448 -14.56 -18.17 3.96
CA VAL A 448 -15.38 -18.79 4.99
C VAL A 448 -14.94 -18.20 6.32
N ASP A 449 -15.91 -17.72 7.12
CA ASP A 449 -15.64 -17.33 8.51
C ASP A 449 -15.16 -18.60 9.24
N THR A 450 -13.87 -18.66 9.58
CA THR A 450 -13.33 -19.74 10.40
C THR A 450 -14.03 -19.67 11.77
N ASP A 451 -14.58 -20.78 12.26
CA ASP A 451 -15.26 -20.84 13.56
C ASP A 451 -14.36 -20.24 14.65
N GLN A 452 -14.69 -19.04 15.10
CA GLN A 452 -13.95 -18.37 16.15
C GLN A 452 -14.30 -19.04 17.49
N GLY A 453 -13.38 -19.84 18.02
CA GLY A 453 -13.53 -20.39 19.37
C GLY A 453 -13.76 -19.29 20.42
N GLY A 454 -14.49 -19.59 21.50
CA GLY A 454 -14.86 -18.59 22.51
C GLY A 454 -13.67 -17.85 23.16
N VAL A 455 -12.50 -18.50 23.23
CA VAL A 455 -11.25 -17.88 23.72
C VAL A 455 -10.75 -16.78 22.77
N THR A 456 -10.87 -16.99 21.46
CA THR A 456 -10.51 -15.99 20.43
C THR A 456 -11.40 -14.75 20.55
N VAL A 457 -12.71 -14.96 20.74
CA VAL A 457 -13.69 -13.88 20.91
C VAL A 457 -13.39 -13.05 22.17
N ALA A 458 -13.12 -13.70 23.31
CA ALA A 458 -12.80 -13.01 24.56
C ALA A 458 -11.48 -12.21 24.47
N ARG A 459 -10.45 -12.78 23.82
CA ARG A 459 -9.18 -12.08 23.57
C ARG A 459 -9.39 -10.86 22.68
N ASP A 460 -10.08 -11.02 21.56
CA ASP A 460 -10.35 -9.92 20.63
C ASP A 460 -11.12 -8.81 21.34
N PHE A 461 -12.04 -9.16 22.24
CA PHE A 461 -12.77 -8.21 23.07
C PHE A 461 -11.84 -7.34 23.94
N LEU A 462 -10.90 -7.94 24.68
CA LEU A 462 -9.96 -7.21 25.54
C LEU A 462 -8.96 -6.35 24.76
N TYR A 463 -8.59 -6.80 23.57
CA TYR A 463 -7.56 -6.20 22.75
C TYR A 463 -8.06 -5.01 21.91
N MET A 464 -9.30 -5.06 21.45
CA MET A 464 -9.88 -4.05 20.55
C MET A 464 -9.75 -2.59 21.04
N PRO A 465 -9.95 -2.26 22.33
CA PRO A 465 -9.70 -0.91 22.84
C PRO A 465 -8.30 -0.37 22.51
N PHE A 466 -7.25 -1.20 22.70
CA PHE A 466 -5.87 -0.85 22.39
C PHE A 466 -5.62 -0.71 20.89
N VAL A 467 -6.26 -1.54 20.06
CA VAL A 467 -6.19 -1.41 18.60
C VAL A 467 -6.77 -0.08 18.14
N VAL A 468 -7.90 0.35 18.70
CA VAL A 468 -8.55 1.61 18.32
C VAL A 468 -7.66 2.80 18.67
N VAL A 469 -7.08 2.82 19.87
CA VAL A 469 -6.13 3.87 20.27
C VAL A 469 -4.88 3.82 19.41
N GLY A 470 -4.33 2.64 19.18
CA GLY A 470 -3.13 2.44 18.37
C GLY A 470 -3.34 2.89 16.93
N ARG A 471 -4.52 2.61 16.35
CA ARG A 471 -4.92 3.11 15.03
C ARG A 471 -4.96 4.64 15.03
N TRP A 472 -5.57 5.26 16.04
CA TRP A 472 -5.62 6.72 16.15
C TRP A 472 -4.22 7.35 16.27
N ILE A 473 -3.34 6.77 17.11
CA ILE A 473 -1.94 7.17 17.24
C ILE A 473 -1.25 7.04 15.88
N SER A 474 -1.39 5.88 15.23
CA SER A 474 -0.74 5.60 13.95
C SER A 474 -1.26 6.48 12.82
N GLU A 475 -2.55 6.83 12.76
CA GLU A 475 -3.11 7.72 11.72
C GLU A 475 -2.70 9.19 11.92
N LYS A 476 -2.51 9.60 13.18
CA LYS A 476 -1.98 10.93 13.48
C LYS A 476 -0.47 11.00 13.23
N TYR A 477 0.26 9.95 13.59
CA TYR A 477 1.70 9.82 13.40
C TYR A 477 2.06 9.58 11.93
N SER A 478 1.35 8.73 11.18
CA SER A 478 1.66 8.42 9.76
C SER A 478 1.56 9.62 8.82
N ARG A 479 0.81 10.66 9.20
CA ARG A 479 0.79 11.94 8.46
C ARG A 479 2.11 12.70 8.52
N VAL A 480 2.94 12.41 9.51
CA VAL A 480 4.29 12.91 9.64
C VAL A 480 5.15 11.66 9.67
N ASN A 481 5.62 11.19 8.52
CA ASN A 481 6.51 10.03 8.45
C ASN A 481 7.88 10.38 9.09
N VAL A 482 7.91 10.77 10.38
CA VAL A 482 8.99 11.50 11.06
C VAL A 482 10.28 10.73 10.93
N VAL A 483 10.22 9.41 11.10
CA VAL A 483 11.37 8.52 10.96
C VAL A 483 11.89 8.56 9.53
N ALA A 484 11.04 8.39 8.51
CA ALA A 484 11.51 8.44 7.12
C ALA A 484 11.99 9.85 6.72
N THR A 485 11.32 10.91 7.17
CA THR A 485 11.75 12.31 6.95
C THR A 485 13.06 12.63 7.66
N PHE A 486 13.30 12.05 8.82
CA PHE A 486 14.58 12.14 9.51
C PHE A 486 15.67 11.38 8.74
N LEU A 487 15.38 10.16 8.29
CA LEU A 487 16.30 9.37 7.46
C LEU A 487 16.59 10.06 6.12
N ASP A 488 15.60 10.69 5.49
CA ASP A 488 15.73 11.54 4.29
C ASP A 488 16.79 12.62 4.53
N MET A 489 16.60 13.38 5.61
CA MET A 489 17.39 14.59 5.88
C MET A 489 18.82 14.25 6.31
N VAL A 490 18.99 13.26 7.18
CA VAL A 490 20.28 12.96 7.83
C VAL A 490 21.14 12.02 6.98
N ILE A 491 20.53 11.12 6.21
CA ILE A 491 21.27 10.08 5.48
C ILE A 491 21.12 10.24 3.97
N GLU A 492 19.89 10.36 3.44
CA GLU A 492 19.66 10.35 1.99
C GLU A 492 20.32 11.54 1.29
N LEU A 493 20.10 12.76 1.82
CA LEU A 493 20.60 13.98 1.20
C LEU A 493 22.14 14.00 1.12
N PRO A 494 22.91 13.79 2.22
CA PRO A 494 24.37 13.75 2.13
C PRO A 494 24.89 12.64 1.21
N LEU A 495 24.31 11.44 1.30
CA LEU A 495 24.72 10.29 0.50
C LEU A 495 24.57 10.60 -0.99
N LYS A 496 23.44 11.17 -1.41
CA LYS A 496 23.17 11.51 -2.82
C LYS A 496 24.12 12.57 -3.36
N THR A 497 24.46 13.58 -2.55
CA THR A 497 25.45 14.58 -2.95
C THR A 497 26.81 13.93 -3.22
N VAL A 498 27.28 13.05 -2.34
CA VAL A 498 28.54 12.32 -2.54
C VAL A 498 28.50 11.44 -3.79
N LEU A 499 27.42 10.67 -3.98
CA LEU A 499 27.27 9.81 -5.16
C LEU A 499 27.27 10.61 -6.48
N ARG A 500 26.61 11.77 -6.51
CA ARG A 500 26.61 12.65 -7.67
C ARG A 500 28.02 13.17 -7.98
N LEU A 501 28.79 13.57 -6.96
CA LEU A 501 30.16 14.04 -7.13
C LEU A 501 31.09 12.93 -7.66
N VAL A 502 30.99 11.72 -7.11
CA VAL A 502 31.77 10.56 -7.59
C VAL A 502 31.46 10.25 -9.05
N ARG A 503 30.18 10.35 -9.46
CA ARG A 503 29.79 10.14 -10.86
C ARG A 503 30.34 11.22 -11.78
N GLN A 504 30.22 12.49 -11.41
CA GLN A 504 30.80 13.60 -12.18
C GLN A 504 32.31 13.46 -12.33
N TRP A 505 32.99 13.04 -11.27
CA TRP A 505 34.42 12.71 -11.30
C TRP A 505 34.72 11.56 -12.27
N SER A 506 33.96 10.46 -12.22
CA SER A 506 34.14 9.33 -13.12
C SER A 506 33.95 9.70 -14.58
N ALA A 507 32.92 10.51 -14.89
CA ALA A 507 32.67 10.99 -16.25
C ALA A 507 33.82 11.87 -16.75
N PHE A 508 34.34 12.75 -15.90
CA PHE A 508 35.51 13.57 -16.20
C PHE A 508 36.77 12.74 -16.46
N ILE A 509 37.01 11.68 -15.67
CA ILE A 509 38.15 10.78 -15.89
C ILE A 509 37.99 10.02 -17.22
N SER A 510 36.79 9.58 -17.58
CA SER A 510 36.53 8.93 -18.87
C SER A 510 36.82 9.88 -20.03
N SER A 511 36.28 11.10 -19.99
CA SER A 511 36.51 12.08 -21.07
C SER A 511 37.99 12.43 -21.22
N LYS A 512 38.75 12.48 -20.11
CA LYS A 512 40.21 12.68 -20.15
C LYS A 512 40.99 11.49 -20.68
N LYS A 513 40.47 10.26 -20.56
CA LYS A 513 41.06 9.09 -21.20
C LYS A 513 40.78 9.05 -22.70
N ASP A 514 39.61 9.53 -23.14
CA ASP A 514 39.25 9.57 -24.56
C ASP A 514 39.99 10.70 -25.32
N GLU A 515 40.41 11.75 -24.61
CA GLU A 515 41.23 12.85 -25.15
C GLU A 515 42.73 12.51 -25.28
N LEU A 516 43.23 11.48 -24.57
CA LEU A 516 44.62 11.01 -24.59
C LEU A 516 44.79 9.85 -25.57
#